data_AF-A0A4Y2AXK0-F1
#
_entry.id   AF-A0A4Y2AXK0-F1
#
_cell.length_a   1.000
_cell.length_b   1.000
_cell.length_c   1.000
_cell.angle_alpha   90.00
_cell.angle_beta   90.00
_cell.angle_gamma   90.00
#
_symmetry.space_group_name_H-M   'P 1'
#
loop_
_entity.id
_entity.type
_entity.pdbx_description
1 polymer ?
#
loop_
_entity_poly.entity_id
_entity_poly.type
_entity_poly.pdbx_seq_one_letter_code
_entity_poly.pdbx_strand_id
1 'polypeptide(L)'
;MIESVKSVSNVTALRKMYGELEIQVRSLESLGVAADTYSSLLCPIVLQKIPEEINLQYNRQRKLNELFDINDLLKFLRKEIECRETSLLLGNQRNYALEASVRKPLNGSNYADTKLPYNPKRNLSTAATLIATTGWQNCIFCSEIH
;
A
#
# COMPACT_ATOMS: atom_id res chain seq x y z
N MET A 1 -21.37 -9.74 -15.76
CA MET A 1 -21.03 -10.97 -15.03
C MET A 1 -19.79 -10.65 -14.23
N ILE A 2 -19.79 -10.81 -12.91
CA ILE A 2 -18.66 -10.40 -12.06
C ILE A 2 -17.40 -11.19 -12.47
N GLU A 3 -16.45 -10.50 -13.08
CA GLU A 3 -15.16 -11.05 -13.48
C GLU A 3 -14.30 -11.32 -12.24
N SER A 4 -13.67 -12.50 -12.18
CA SER A 4 -12.76 -12.83 -11.08
C SER A 4 -11.44 -12.07 -11.26
N VAL A 5 -11.00 -11.41 -10.20
CA VAL A 5 -9.73 -10.70 -10.19
C VAL A 5 -8.70 -11.60 -9.53
N LYS A 6 -7.73 -12.09 -10.31
CA LYS A 6 -6.69 -13.01 -9.83
C LYS A 6 -5.48 -12.31 -9.22
N SER A 7 -5.27 -11.03 -9.55
CA SER A 7 -4.10 -10.28 -9.11
C SER A 7 -4.49 -9.06 -8.30
N VAL A 8 -3.86 -8.94 -7.13
CA VAL A 8 -3.91 -7.77 -6.25
C VAL A 8 -3.37 -6.51 -6.92
N SER A 9 -2.41 -6.63 -7.84
CA SER A 9 -1.80 -5.49 -8.50
C SER A 9 -2.71 -4.81 -9.52
N ASN A 10 -3.76 -5.49 -9.99
CA ASN A 10 -4.72 -4.90 -10.93
C ASN A 10 -5.86 -4.19 -10.19
N VAL A 11 -5.54 -3.02 -9.65
CA VAL A 11 -6.47 -2.20 -8.87
C VAL A 11 -7.64 -1.68 -9.72
N THR A 12 -7.42 -1.44 -11.01
CA THR A 12 -8.47 -1.05 -11.96
C THR A 12 -9.54 -2.13 -12.12
N ALA A 13 -9.12 -3.41 -12.24
CA ALA A 13 -10.05 -4.53 -12.31
C ALA A 13 -10.80 -4.73 -10.99
N LEU A 14 -10.13 -4.58 -9.84
CA LEU A 14 -10.79 -4.62 -8.52
C LEU A 14 -11.87 -3.56 -8.40
N ARG A 15 -11.61 -2.33 -8.84
CA ARG A 15 -12.60 -1.23 -8.83
C ARG A 15 -13.78 -1.49 -9.75
N LYS A 16 -13.55 -2.00 -10.96
CA LYS A 16 -14.64 -2.38 -11.87
C LYS A 16 -15.52 -3.47 -11.24
N MET A 17 -14.91 -4.52 -10.70
CA MET A 17 -15.59 -5.63 -10.03
C MET A 17 -16.43 -5.13 -8.84
N TYR A 18 -15.84 -4.30 -7.99
CA TYR A 18 -16.54 -3.67 -6.86
C TYR A 18 -17.71 -2.80 -7.32
N GLY A 19 -17.54 -2.01 -8.38
CA GLY A 19 -18.62 -1.17 -8.92
C GLY A 19 -19.80 -1.99 -9.46
N GLU A 20 -19.54 -3.09 -10.19
CA GLU A 20 -20.59 -4.00 -10.64
C GLU A 20 -21.34 -4.64 -9.46
N LEU A 21 -20.61 -5.03 -8.42
CA LEU A 21 -21.17 -5.61 -7.21
C LEU A 21 -22.04 -4.60 -6.45
N GLU A 22 -21.58 -3.36 -6.28
CA GLU A 22 -22.34 -2.29 -5.64
C GLU A 22 -23.64 -1.99 -6.39
N ILE A 23 -23.61 -1.95 -7.72
CA ILE A 23 -24.81 -1.77 -8.55
C ILE A 23 -25.80 -2.91 -8.32
N GLN A 24 -25.33 -4.16 -8.30
CA GLN A 24 -26.18 -5.33 -8.08
C GLN A 24 -26.81 -5.33 -6.69
N VAL A 25 -26.04 -5.02 -5.65
CA VAL A 25 -26.55 -4.91 -4.28
C VAL A 25 -27.62 -3.83 -4.17
N ARG A 26 -27.36 -2.62 -4.70
CA ARG A 26 -28.35 -1.53 -4.72
C ARG A 26 -29.60 -1.88 -5.52
N SER A 27 -29.46 -2.65 -6.60
CA SER A 27 -30.60 -3.15 -7.37
C SER A 27 -31.46 -4.12 -6.55
N LEU A 28 -30.85 -5.02 -5.78
CA LEU A 28 -31.57 -5.94 -4.90
C LEU A 28 -32.30 -5.20 -3.77
N GLU A 29 -31.65 -4.21 -3.17
CA GLU A 29 -32.28 -3.34 -2.16
C GLU A 29 -33.48 -2.58 -2.73
N SER A 30 -33.36 -2.08 -3.96
CA SER A 30 -34.46 -1.37 -4.66
C SER A 30 -35.65 -2.28 -4.96
N LEU A 31 -35.42 -3.58 -5.10
CA LEU A 31 -36.47 -4.60 -5.23
C LEU A 31 -37.11 -4.97 -3.88
N GLY A 32 -36.68 -4.36 -2.77
CA GLY A 32 -37.19 -4.62 -1.43
C GLY A 32 -36.62 -5.88 -0.78
N VAL A 33 -35.53 -6.44 -1.33
CA VAL A 33 -34.87 -7.61 -0.74
C VAL A 33 -33.94 -7.15 0.39
N ALA A 34 -34.20 -7.62 1.61
CA ALA A 34 -33.38 -7.26 2.77
C ALA A 34 -31.95 -7.84 2.66
N ALA A 35 -30.95 -7.04 3.01
CA ALA A 35 -29.53 -7.40 2.93
C ALA A 35 -29.21 -8.76 3.59
N ASP A 36 -29.80 -9.04 4.75
CA ASP A 36 -29.57 -10.27 5.52
C ASP A 36 -29.94 -11.54 4.74
N THR A 37 -30.94 -11.46 3.85
CA THR A 37 -31.45 -12.61 3.11
C THR A 37 -30.46 -13.13 2.07
N TYR A 38 -29.66 -12.24 1.48
CA TYR A 38 -28.72 -12.59 0.42
C TYR A 38 -27.26 -12.47 0.86
N SER A 39 -26.95 -11.79 1.95
CA SER A 39 -25.58 -11.60 2.44
C SER A 39 -24.85 -12.91 2.69
N SER A 40 -25.53 -13.90 3.29
CA SER A 40 -24.96 -15.23 3.56
C SER A 40 -24.55 -16.00 2.31
N LEU A 41 -25.16 -15.70 1.16
CA LEU A 41 -24.92 -16.38 -0.11
C LEU A 41 -24.00 -15.57 -1.02
N LEU A 42 -24.20 -14.25 -1.10
CA LEU A 42 -23.38 -13.34 -1.92
C LEU A 42 -21.98 -13.16 -1.34
N CYS A 43 -21.82 -12.98 -0.02
CA CYS A 43 -20.50 -12.70 0.55
C CYS A 43 -19.47 -13.81 0.24
N PRO A 44 -19.76 -15.12 0.45
CA PRO A 44 -18.83 -16.18 0.05
C PRO A 44 -18.49 -16.18 -1.45
N ILE A 45 -19.46 -15.92 -2.32
CA ILE A 45 -19.25 -15.84 -3.78
C ILE A 45 -18.29 -14.70 -4.12
N VAL A 46 -18.50 -13.53 -3.52
CA VAL A 46 -17.65 -12.36 -3.71
C VAL A 46 -16.22 -12.64 -3.21
N LEU A 47 -16.10 -13.26 -2.03
CA LEU A 47 -14.80 -13.63 -1.46
C LEU A 47 -14.03 -14.64 -2.33
N GLN A 48 -14.72 -15.50 -3.09
CA GLN A 48 -14.09 -16.38 -4.08
C GLN A 48 -13.66 -15.65 -5.37
N LYS A 49 -14.28 -14.50 -5.69
CA LYS A 49 -13.98 -13.72 -6.90
C LYS A 49 -12.81 -12.76 -6.73
N ILE A 50 -12.49 -12.39 -5.50
CA ILE A 50 -11.35 -11.52 -5.16
C ILE A 50 -10.06 -12.32 -4.91
N PRO A 51 -8.89 -11.69 -5.01
CA PRO A 51 -7.63 -12.31 -4.65
C PRO A 51 -7.58 -12.77 -3.19
N GLU A 52 -6.85 -13.85 -2.94
CA GLU A 52 -6.71 -14.47 -1.63
C GLU A 52 -6.19 -13.49 -0.57
N GLU A 53 -5.25 -12.59 -0.91
CA GLU A 53 -4.73 -11.65 0.09
C GLU A 53 -5.81 -10.69 0.61
N ILE A 54 -6.75 -10.25 -0.25
CA ILE A 54 -7.86 -9.38 0.18
C ILE A 54 -8.84 -10.17 1.04
N ASN A 55 -9.14 -11.41 0.63
CA ASN A 55 -10.02 -12.30 1.38
C ASN A 55 -9.46 -12.57 2.78
N LEU A 56 -8.16 -12.84 2.88
CA LEU A 56 -7.47 -13.09 4.15
C LEU A 56 -7.50 -11.84 5.05
N GLN A 57 -7.27 -10.65 4.47
CA GLN A 57 -7.38 -9.37 5.18
C GLN A 57 -8.79 -9.14 5.76
N TYR A 58 -9.84 -9.44 4.99
CA TYR A 58 -11.22 -9.35 5.45
C TYR A 58 -11.49 -10.31 6.62
N ASN A 59 -11.09 -11.58 6.49
CA ASN A 59 -11.30 -12.59 7.52
C ASN A 59 -10.53 -12.29 8.82
N ARG A 60 -9.39 -11.58 8.75
CA ARG A 60 -8.67 -11.11 9.95
C ARG A 60 -9.41 -10.02 10.71
N GLN A 61 -10.13 -9.14 10.01
CA GLN A 61 -10.82 -8.00 10.61
C GLN A 61 -12.23 -8.34 11.06
N ARG A 62 -12.87 -9.31 10.39
CA ARG A 62 -14.21 -9.75 10.71
C ARG A 62 -14.22 -10.59 11.98
N LYS A 63 -15.27 -10.43 12.79
CA LYS A 63 -15.57 -11.34 13.89
C LYS A 63 -16.14 -12.63 13.33
N LEU A 64 -15.41 -13.74 13.50
CA LEU A 64 -15.80 -15.06 12.98
C LEU A 64 -17.15 -15.57 13.51
N ASN A 65 -17.61 -15.03 14.65
CA ASN A 65 -18.85 -15.45 15.30
C ASN A 65 -20.10 -14.72 14.79
N GLU A 66 -19.94 -13.69 13.95
CA GLU A 66 -21.06 -12.90 13.40
C GLU A 66 -21.44 -13.39 12.00
N LEU A 67 -22.71 -13.24 11.62
CA LEU A 67 -23.18 -13.54 10.26
C LEU A 67 -22.49 -12.65 9.22
N PHE A 68 -22.55 -13.04 7.95
CA PHE A 68 -22.02 -12.20 6.89
C PHE A 68 -22.97 -11.01 6.69
N ASP A 69 -22.41 -9.79 6.71
CA ASP A 69 -23.10 -8.57 6.29
C ASP A 69 -22.45 -8.07 5.00
N ILE A 70 -23.25 -7.98 3.94
CA ILE A 70 -22.83 -7.45 2.63
C ILE A 70 -22.40 -5.99 2.71
N ASN A 71 -23.02 -5.18 3.57
CA ASN A 71 -22.70 -3.77 3.71
C ASN A 71 -21.31 -3.59 4.30
N ASP A 72 -20.97 -4.40 5.30
CA ASP A 72 -19.63 -4.39 5.88
C ASP A 72 -18.57 -4.93 4.93
N LEU A 73 -18.88 -5.95 4.12
CA LEU A 73 -18.00 -6.40 3.04
C LEU A 73 -17.77 -5.29 2.00
N LEU A 74 -18.83 -4.59 1.58
CA LEU A 74 -18.75 -3.46 0.65
C LEU A 74 -17.88 -2.32 1.20
N LYS A 75 -18.11 -1.91 2.45
CA LYS A 75 -17.29 -0.88 3.12
C LYS A 75 -15.83 -1.28 3.18
N PHE A 76 -15.55 -2.54 3.55
CA PHE A 76 -14.20 -3.06 3.60
C PHE A 76 -13.51 -3.02 2.22
N LEU A 77 -14.19 -3.54 1.19
CA LEU A 77 -13.64 -3.58 -0.16
C LEU A 77 -13.35 -2.19 -0.70
N ARG A 78 -14.27 -1.23 -0.50
CA ARG A 78 -14.05 0.17 -0.90
C ARG A 78 -12.79 0.74 -0.25
N LYS A 79 -12.65 0.59 1.06
CA LYS A 79 -11.49 1.09 1.82
C LYS A 79 -10.18 0.43 1.36
N GLU A 80 -10.17 -0.89 1.18
CA GLU A 80 -8.98 -1.61 0.72
C GLU A 80 -8.56 -1.17 -0.69
N ILE A 81 -9.53 -0.97 -1.59
CA ILE A 81 -9.28 -0.45 -2.94
C ILE A 81 -8.68 0.97 -2.89
N GLU A 82 -9.26 1.88 -2.10
CA GLU A 82 -8.75 3.24 -1.91
C GLU A 82 -7.32 3.26 -1.33
N CYS A 83 -7.04 2.40 -0.34
CA CYS A 83 -5.70 2.27 0.24
C CYS A 83 -4.67 1.83 -0.81
N ARG A 84 -5.05 0.89 -1.70
CA ARG A 84 -4.16 0.41 -2.77
C ARG A 84 -3.91 1.46 -3.83
N GLU A 85 -4.94 2.22 -4.21
CA GLU A 85 -4.79 3.34 -5.15
C GLU A 85 -3.86 4.40 -4.61
N THR A 86 -4.07 4.77 -3.35
CA THR A 86 -3.23 5.73 -2.65
C THR A 86 -1.78 5.23 -2.60
N SER A 87 -1.57 3.96 -2.27
CA SER A 87 -0.23 3.34 -2.26
C SER A 87 0.45 3.35 -3.63
N LEU A 88 -0.29 3.07 -4.71
CA LEU A 88 0.22 3.15 -6.08
C LEU A 88 0.63 4.58 -6.46
N LEU A 89 -0.18 5.58 -6.07
CA LEU A 89 0.15 6.99 -6.30
C LEU A 89 1.42 7.40 -5.56
N LEU A 90 1.57 7.01 -4.29
CA LEU A 90 2.79 7.26 -3.51
C LEU A 90 4.01 6.50 -4.06
N GLY A 91 3.83 5.27 -4.52
CA GLY A 91 4.88 4.48 -5.19
C GLY A 91 5.37 5.17 -6.46
N ASN A 92 4.46 5.70 -7.27
CA ASN A 92 4.81 6.46 -8.47
C ASN A 92 5.55 7.77 -8.17
N GLN A 93 5.18 8.46 -7.08
CA GLN A 93 5.91 9.65 -6.60
C GLN A 93 7.33 9.30 -6.14
N ARG A 94 7.52 8.15 -5.45
CA ARG A 94 8.85 7.65 -5.09
C ARG A 94 9.69 7.29 -6.31
N ASN A 95 9.08 6.68 -7.33
CA ASN A 95 9.76 6.41 -8.60
C ASN A 95 10.18 7.71 -9.30
N TYR A 96 9.35 8.76 -9.30
CA TYR A 96 9.74 10.05 -9.86
C TYR A 96 10.93 10.70 -9.12
N ALA A 97 10.95 10.62 -7.79
CA ALA A 97 12.06 11.13 -6.98
C ALA A 97 13.36 10.32 -7.19
N LEU A 98 13.26 9.01 -7.34
CA LEU A 98 14.41 8.14 -7.61
C LEU A 98 14.96 8.38 -9.04
N GLU A 99 14.10 8.40 -10.06
CA GLU A 99 14.49 8.67 -11.45
C GLU A 99 15.13 10.06 -11.64
N ALA A 100 14.65 11.08 -10.90
CA ALA A 100 15.27 12.41 -10.89
C ALA A 100 16.69 12.41 -10.29
N SER A 101 16.99 11.48 -9.36
CA SER A 101 18.33 11.30 -8.80
C SER A 101 19.26 10.44 -9.66
N VAL A 102 18.72 9.57 -10.51
CA VAL A 102 19.48 8.68 -11.40
C VAL A 102 19.97 9.39 -12.68
N ARG A 103 19.31 10.48 -13.12
CA ARG A 103 19.66 11.21 -14.35
C ARG A 103 20.83 12.20 -14.25
N LYS A 104 21.65 12.20 -13.20
CA LYS A 104 22.94 12.93 -13.24
C LYS A 104 24.01 12.02 -13.81
N PRO A 105 24.52 12.25 -15.03
CA PRO A 105 25.73 11.57 -15.46
C PRO A 105 26.86 12.05 -14.55
N LEU A 106 27.53 11.11 -13.89
CA LEU A 106 28.86 11.36 -13.33
C LEU A 106 29.81 11.55 -14.52
N ASN A 107 29.85 12.77 -15.08
CA ASN A 107 30.89 13.17 -16.01
C ASN A 107 32.17 13.38 -15.18
N GLY A 108 33.02 12.36 -15.21
CA GLY A 108 34.37 12.42 -14.65
C GLY A 108 35.29 13.32 -15.47
N SER A 109 36.34 13.77 -14.77
CA SER A 109 37.51 14.52 -15.21
C SER A 109 37.34 16.03 -15.37
N ASN A 110 37.87 16.77 -14.38
CA ASN A 110 39.16 17.43 -14.58
C ASN A 110 39.87 17.61 -13.23
N TYR A 111 41.07 17.03 -13.14
CA TYR A 111 42.06 17.30 -12.11
C TYR A 111 42.44 18.79 -12.17
N ALA A 112 42.20 19.51 -11.08
CA ALA A 112 42.91 20.74 -10.78
C ALA A 112 43.17 20.77 -9.28
N ASP A 113 44.44 20.57 -8.92
CA ASP A 113 44.99 20.87 -7.62
C ASP A 113 44.61 22.30 -7.23
N THR A 114 43.81 22.46 -6.20
CA THR A 114 43.75 23.72 -5.45
C THR A 114 43.63 23.38 -3.98
N LYS A 115 44.78 23.37 -3.31
CA LYS A 115 44.84 23.34 -1.85
C LYS A 115 44.06 24.55 -1.33
N LEU A 116 42.88 24.30 -0.76
CA LEU A 116 42.12 25.30 0.01
C LEU A 116 41.74 24.73 1.38
N PRO A 117 41.83 25.56 2.43
CA PRO A 117 41.87 25.14 3.83
C PRO A 117 40.55 24.54 4.29
N TYR A 118 40.66 23.52 5.13
CA TYR A 118 39.59 22.85 5.84
C TYR A 118 38.62 23.85 6.48
N ASN A 119 37.35 23.77 6.07
CA ASN A 119 36.25 24.51 6.67
C ASN A 119 35.07 23.54 6.87
N PRO A 120 34.76 23.09 8.10
CA PRO A 120 33.77 22.07 8.34
C PRO A 120 32.39 22.70 8.47
N LYS A 121 31.82 23.15 7.34
CA LYS A 121 30.39 23.47 7.25
C LYS A 121 29.84 23.07 5.89
N ARG A 122 29.76 21.77 5.64
CA ARG A 122 28.90 21.20 4.58
C ARG A 122 28.25 19.92 5.10
N ASN A 123 26.94 19.99 5.28
CA ASN A 123 26.09 18.83 5.57
C ASN A 123 26.13 17.89 4.36
N LEU A 124 27.03 16.90 4.38
CA LEU A 124 27.03 15.79 3.44
C LEU A 124 26.31 14.60 4.09
N SER A 125 25.16 14.24 3.52
CA SER A 125 24.43 13.03 3.87
C SER A 125 25.16 11.83 3.28
N THR A 126 26.09 11.27 4.04
CA THR A 126 26.67 9.95 3.81
C THR A 126 26.48 9.14 5.09
N ALA A 127 25.90 7.95 4.99
CA ALA A 127 25.66 7.06 6.14
C ALA A 127 26.94 6.78 6.95
N ALA A 128 28.11 6.80 6.31
CA ALA A 128 29.41 6.67 6.96
C ALA A 128 29.76 7.82 7.92
N THR A 129 29.30 9.05 7.65
CA THR A 129 29.51 10.19 8.55
C THR A 129 28.60 10.12 9.77
N LEU A 130 27.38 9.60 9.64
CA LEU A 130 26.48 9.41 10.79
C LEU A 130 27.11 8.49 11.83
N ILE A 131 27.68 7.35 11.40
CA ILE A 131 28.39 6.40 12.27
C ILE A 131 29.58 7.08 13.00
N ALA A 132 30.29 7.98 12.32
CA ALA A 132 31.41 8.71 12.91
C ALA A 132 30.99 9.83 13.89
N THR A 133 29.75 10.33 13.79
CA THR A 133 29.23 11.43 14.63
C THR A 133 28.35 10.98 15.79
N THR A 134 27.84 9.75 15.76
CA THR A 134 27.12 9.17 16.90
C THR A 134 28.13 8.69 17.93
N GLY A 135 28.55 9.60 18.81
CA GLY A 135 29.12 9.19 20.09
C GLY A 135 28.12 8.26 20.77
N TRP A 136 28.57 7.05 21.08
CA TRP A 136 28.04 6.15 22.11
C TRP A 136 26.53 6.24 22.34
N GLN A 137 25.75 5.67 21.40
CA GLN A 137 24.32 5.51 21.59
C GLN A 137 24.00 4.08 21.99
N ASN A 138 23.03 3.93 22.91
CA ASN A 138 22.54 2.63 23.34
C ASN A 138 21.98 1.87 22.12
N CYS A 139 22.47 0.67 21.91
CA CYS A 139 21.95 -0.27 20.94
C CYS A 139 20.49 -0.59 21.25
N ILE A 140 19.59 -0.45 20.28
CA ILE A 140 18.15 -0.68 20.53
C ILE A 140 17.79 -2.15 20.81
N PHE A 141 18.71 -3.08 20.54
CA PHE A 141 18.52 -4.52 20.73
C PHE A 141 19.04 -5.05 22.06
N CYS A 142 20.16 -4.50 22.56
CA CYS A 142 20.75 -4.93 23.84
C CYS A 142 20.80 -3.81 24.89
N SER A 143 20.40 -2.59 24.55
CA SER A 143 20.46 -1.39 25.40
C SER A 143 21.86 -1.03 25.92
N GLU A 144 22.92 -1.63 25.38
CA GLU A 144 24.31 -1.34 25.71
C GLU A 144 24.92 -0.28 24.79
N ILE A 145 25.90 0.45 25.31
CA ILE A 145 26.62 1.51 24.59
C ILE A 145 27.79 0.88 23.81
N HIS A 146 27.90 1.19 22.52
CA HIS A 146 29.02 0.79 21.66
C HIS A 146 29.61 2.00 20.92
#